data_AF-M1BR41-F1
#
_entry.id   AF-M1BR41-F1
#
_cell.length_a   1.000
_cell.length_b   1.000
_cell.length_c   1.000
_cell.angle_alpha   90.00
_cell.angle_beta   90.00
_cell.angle_gamma   90.00
#
_symmetry.space_group_name_H-M   'P 1'
#
loop_
_entity.id
_entity.type
_entity.pdbx_description
1 polymer ?
#
loop_
_entity_poly.entity_id
_entity_poly.type
_entity_poly.pdbx_seq_one_letter_code
_entity_poly.pdbx_strand_id
1 'polypeptide(L)'
;MCFCGEGTKYPNRPVPETCGFTINPPSKPGGAPVTDFTKADLDVFTTNGSKRGWCNVDPEEAYASKVLFKEECDCKYDGLWGRFCEVSVLSTCINQCSGHGLCRGGFCQCDSGWFGTDCSVPSVLSSIREWPLWLRPAQVTVPENVNSNGNLINLDAIVEKKRPLIYVYDLPPDFNSLLLEGRHFKLECINRIYDQRNATVWTDQLYGAQMALYESMLASPHRTLNGEEADFFFVPVLDSCIITRADDAPHLSMQVLMHIIFLYCLVKQITTRI
;
A
#
# COMPACT_ATOMS: atom_id res chain seq x y z
N MET A 1 2.95 7.14 10.71
CA MET A 1 1.59 6.90 11.24
C MET A 1 1.61 7.15 12.75
N CYS A 2 0.73 8.01 13.28
CA CYS A 2 0.61 8.21 14.73
C CYS A 2 -0.52 7.33 15.30
N PHE A 3 -0.39 6.95 16.57
CA PHE A 3 -1.32 6.08 17.30
C PHE A 3 -1.72 6.70 18.64
N CYS A 4 -2.84 6.27 19.19
CA CYS A 4 -3.37 6.78 20.45
C CYS A 4 -2.44 6.55 21.65
N GLY A 5 -1.60 5.50 21.64
CA GLY A 5 -0.57 5.29 22.65
C GLY A 5 -1.06 4.64 23.95
N GLU A 6 -0.13 4.27 24.84
CA GLU A 6 -0.45 3.63 26.13
C GLU A 6 -1.23 4.60 27.02
N GLY A 7 -2.06 4.04 27.90
CA GLY A 7 -2.93 4.82 28.78
C GLY A 7 -4.27 5.19 28.15
N THR A 8 -4.45 4.96 26.85
CA THR A 8 -5.76 5.05 26.18
C THR A 8 -6.48 3.70 26.15
N LYS A 9 -7.80 3.73 25.96
CA LYS A 9 -8.65 2.54 25.80
C LYS A 9 -8.28 1.73 24.56
N TYR A 10 -7.80 2.38 23.50
CA TYR A 10 -7.36 1.75 22.26
C TYR A 10 -5.95 2.20 21.85
N PRO A 11 -4.88 1.68 22.48
CA PRO A 11 -3.51 2.17 22.27
C PRO A 11 -3.01 2.08 20.82
N ASN A 12 -3.45 1.05 20.10
CA ASN A 12 -3.07 0.79 18.71
C ASN A 12 -4.03 1.40 17.70
N ARG A 13 -5.04 2.17 18.13
CA ARG A 13 -5.89 2.92 17.21
C ARG A 13 -5.05 4.00 16.55
N PRO A 14 -5.00 4.04 15.21
CA PRO A 14 -4.28 5.10 14.54
C PRO A 14 -5.04 6.42 14.65
N VAL A 15 -4.29 7.51 14.67
CA VAL A 15 -4.80 8.86 14.82
C VAL A 15 -4.36 9.63 13.58
N PRO A 16 -5.30 10.16 12.77
CA PRO A 16 -4.92 11.03 11.67
C PRO A 16 -4.17 12.26 12.19
N GLU A 17 -3.19 12.74 11.44
CA GLU A 17 -2.33 13.86 11.87
C GLU A 17 -3.14 15.08 12.30
N THR A 18 -4.15 15.45 11.52
CA THR A 18 -5.02 16.60 11.82
C THR A 18 -5.89 16.43 13.06
N CYS A 19 -6.13 15.18 13.50
CA CYS A 19 -7.01 14.86 14.62
C CYS A 19 -6.46 15.34 15.96
N GLY A 20 -5.13 15.38 16.10
CA GLY A 20 -4.46 15.80 17.33
C GLY A 20 -4.36 17.31 17.51
N PHE A 21 -4.91 18.11 16.59
CA PHE A 21 -4.78 19.56 16.58
C PHE A 21 -6.14 20.25 16.52
N THR A 22 -6.19 21.50 16.98
CA THR A 22 -7.41 22.29 16.93
C THR A 22 -7.74 22.64 15.48
N ILE A 23 -9.01 22.50 15.11
CA ILE A 23 -9.51 22.84 13.78
C ILE A 23 -10.30 24.13 13.87
N ASN A 24 -9.83 25.16 13.17
CA ASN A 24 -10.49 26.45 13.12
C ASN A 24 -11.62 26.42 12.09
N PRO A 25 -12.76 27.07 12.39
CA PRO A 25 -13.83 27.22 11.42
C PRO A 25 -13.34 28.00 10.20
N PRO A 26 -13.95 27.79 9.03
CA PRO A 26 -13.55 28.49 7.82
C PRO A 26 -13.73 30.00 7.96
N SER A 27 -12.77 30.76 7.45
CA SER A 27 -12.79 32.23 7.48
C SER A 27 -13.84 32.85 6.55
N LYS A 28 -14.37 32.07 5.61
CA LYS A 28 -15.42 32.46 4.65
C LYS A 28 -16.55 31.42 4.65
N PRO A 29 -17.82 31.84 4.44
CA PRO A 29 -18.92 30.90 4.23
C PRO A 29 -18.64 29.96 3.06
N GLY A 30 -18.78 28.65 3.29
CA GLY A 30 -18.48 27.62 2.29
C GLY A 30 -16.99 27.25 2.14
N GLY A 31 -16.10 27.84 2.94
CA GLY A 31 -14.69 27.41 3.01
C GLY A 31 -14.50 26.10 3.77
N ALA A 32 -13.38 25.42 3.52
CA ALA A 32 -12.97 24.27 4.32
C ALA A 32 -12.41 24.72 5.68
N PRO A 33 -12.68 23.98 6.77
CA PRO A 33 -12.04 24.22 8.05
C PRO A 33 -10.52 24.00 7.94
N VAL A 34 -9.75 24.75 8.73
CA VAL A 34 -8.28 24.75 8.64
C VAL A 34 -7.69 24.28 9.97
N THR A 35 -6.83 23.27 9.90
CA THR A 35 -6.09 22.76 11.06
C THR A 35 -5.03 23.76 11.51
N ASP A 36 -5.02 24.10 12.81
CA ASP A 36 -3.95 24.87 13.45
C ASP A 36 -2.93 23.91 14.06
N PHE A 37 -1.90 23.57 13.26
CA PHE A 37 -0.83 22.66 13.66
C PHE A 37 0.04 23.18 14.83
N THR A 38 -0.19 24.41 15.31
CA THR A 38 0.53 24.95 16.47
C THR A 38 -0.19 24.69 17.80
N LYS A 39 -1.47 24.29 17.75
CA LYS A 39 -2.31 24.08 18.93
C LYS A 39 -2.79 22.64 19.01
N ALA A 40 -2.25 21.90 19.97
CA ALA A 40 -2.71 20.55 20.27
C ALA A 40 -4.15 20.54 20.80
N ASP A 41 -4.95 19.57 20.36
CA ASP A 41 -6.28 19.29 20.90
C ASP A 41 -6.23 18.07 21.82
N LEU A 42 -6.14 18.31 23.12
CA LEU A 42 -6.07 17.24 24.12
C LEU A 42 -7.41 16.51 24.31
N ASP A 43 -8.53 17.07 23.83
CA ASP A 43 -9.83 16.39 23.91
C ASP A 43 -9.87 15.16 23.01
N VAL A 44 -8.91 14.98 22.08
CA VAL A 44 -8.71 13.72 21.34
C VAL A 44 -8.60 12.49 22.27
N PHE A 45 -8.07 12.68 23.47
CA PHE A 45 -7.93 11.65 24.51
C PHE A 45 -9.00 11.72 25.61
N THR A 46 -10.05 12.54 25.46
CA THR A 46 -11.10 12.65 26.49
C THR A 46 -11.79 11.31 26.75
N THR A 47 -12.04 11.01 28.02
CA THR A 47 -12.93 9.91 28.45
C THR A 47 -14.36 10.40 28.71
N ASN A 48 -14.59 11.72 28.65
CA ASN A 48 -15.92 12.31 28.83
C ASN A 48 -16.72 12.22 27.53
N GLY A 49 -17.79 11.42 27.53
CA GLY A 49 -18.68 11.22 26.38
C GLY A 49 -19.42 12.47 25.89
N SER A 50 -19.48 13.54 26.68
CA SER A 50 -20.03 14.84 26.26
C SER A 50 -19.02 15.74 25.53
N LYS A 51 -17.74 15.34 25.47
CA LYS A 51 -16.71 16.02 24.68
C LYS A 51 -16.40 15.20 23.42
N ARG A 52 -16.00 15.88 22.35
CA ARG A 52 -15.62 15.21 21.10
C ARG A 52 -14.23 14.60 21.24
N GLY A 53 -14.18 13.28 21.43
CA GLY A 53 -12.93 12.52 21.50
C GLY A 53 -12.63 11.66 20.28
N TRP A 54 -11.53 10.92 20.34
CA TRP A 54 -11.19 9.88 19.35
C TRP A 54 -10.58 8.64 20.00
N CYS A 55 -9.52 8.80 20.79
CA CYS A 55 -8.70 7.69 21.24
C CYS A 55 -9.35 6.80 22.30
N ASN A 56 -10.23 7.37 23.11
CA ASN A 56 -10.96 6.65 24.16
C ASN A 56 -12.42 6.38 23.80
N VAL A 57 -12.86 6.79 22.62
CA VAL A 57 -14.24 6.60 22.15
C VAL A 57 -14.48 5.13 21.83
N ASP A 58 -15.54 4.57 22.40
CA ASP A 58 -16.01 3.23 22.06
C ASP A 58 -16.80 3.25 20.75
N PRO A 59 -16.43 2.44 19.73
CA PRO A 59 -17.14 2.41 18.46
C PRO A 59 -18.63 2.06 18.62
N GLU A 60 -19.00 1.11 19.49
CA GLU A 60 -20.39 0.69 19.68
C GLU A 60 -21.22 1.82 20.29
N GLU A 61 -20.67 2.54 21.26
CA GLU A 61 -21.33 3.72 21.85
C GLU A 61 -21.49 4.85 20.84
N ALA A 62 -20.49 5.07 19.99
CA ALA A 62 -20.53 6.07 18.94
C ALA A 62 -21.57 5.72 17.87
N TYR A 63 -21.65 4.45 17.44
CA TYR A 63 -22.67 3.98 16.49
C TYR A 63 -24.08 4.04 17.08
N ALA A 64 -24.22 3.81 18.39
CA ALA A 64 -25.47 4.02 19.12
C ALA A 64 -25.77 5.50 19.43
N SER A 65 -24.95 6.45 18.94
CA SER A 65 -25.09 7.89 19.17
C SER A 65 -25.12 8.29 20.66
N LYS A 66 -24.42 7.54 21.52
CA LYS A 66 -24.36 7.76 22.98
C LYS A 66 -23.22 8.69 23.40
N VAL A 67 -22.23 8.88 22.54
CA VAL A 67 -21.02 9.68 22.82
C VAL A 67 -20.72 10.61 21.65
N LEU A 68 -20.11 11.75 21.95
CA LEU A 68 -19.58 12.66 20.94
C LEU A 68 -18.16 12.25 20.54
N PHE A 69 -17.86 12.36 19.26
CA PHE A 69 -16.54 12.07 18.71
C PHE A 69 -16.16 13.10 17.65
N LYS A 70 -14.88 13.12 17.32
CA LYS A 70 -14.32 13.97 16.28
C LYS A 70 -14.55 13.32 14.91
N GLU A 71 -15.51 13.84 14.14
CA GLU A 71 -15.86 13.30 12.82
C GLU A 71 -14.74 13.47 11.79
N GLU A 72 -13.93 14.51 11.96
CA GLU A 72 -12.75 14.83 11.15
C GLU A 72 -11.59 13.81 11.26
N CYS A 73 -11.64 12.94 12.27
CA CYS A 73 -10.56 12.03 12.63
C CYS A 73 -10.69 10.65 11.98
N ASP A 74 -11.61 10.50 11.02
CA ASP A 74 -11.96 9.28 10.28
C ASP A 74 -10.82 8.29 9.94
N CYS A 75 -11.20 7.05 9.61
CA CYS A 75 -10.22 6.02 9.32
C CYS A 75 -9.52 6.20 7.95
N LYS A 76 -8.37 6.86 7.97
CA LYS A 76 -7.56 7.25 6.80
C LYS A 76 -6.52 6.23 6.33
N TYR A 77 -6.20 5.24 7.16
CA TYR A 77 -5.07 4.35 6.94
C TYR A 77 -5.46 3.04 6.24
N ASP A 78 -4.57 2.51 5.42
CA ASP A 78 -4.77 1.25 4.70
C ASP A 78 -4.70 0.04 5.65
N GLY A 79 -5.34 -1.07 5.27
CA GLY A 79 -5.48 -2.27 6.12
C GLY A 79 -6.46 -2.13 7.29
N LEU A 80 -7.16 -0.99 7.38
CA LEU A 80 -8.14 -0.70 8.43
C LEU A 80 -9.44 -0.14 7.83
N TRP A 81 -10.55 -0.51 8.45
CA TRP A 81 -11.90 -0.10 8.11
C TRP A 81 -12.70 0.24 9.36
N GLY A 82 -13.91 0.75 9.15
CA GLY A 82 -14.77 1.27 10.20
C GLY A 82 -14.53 2.76 10.43
N ARG A 83 -15.39 3.39 11.21
CA ARG A 83 -15.28 4.83 11.48
C ARG A 83 -14.06 5.13 12.34
N PHE A 84 -13.63 4.21 13.21
CA PHE A 84 -12.54 4.39 14.17
C PHE A 84 -11.34 3.46 13.90
N CYS A 85 -11.22 2.93 12.68
CA CYS A 85 -10.21 1.94 12.30
C CYS A 85 -10.23 0.66 13.17
N GLU A 86 -11.41 0.26 13.63
CA GLU A 86 -11.59 -0.88 14.54
C GLU A 86 -11.69 -2.23 13.82
N VAL A 87 -11.87 -2.21 12.50
CA VAL A 87 -11.96 -3.43 11.67
C VAL A 87 -10.67 -3.58 10.88
N SER A 88 -9.96 -4.69 11.07
CA SER A 88 -8.79 -5.02 10.25
C SER A 88 -9.24 -5.61 8.90
N VAL A 89 -8.67 -5.09 7.82
CA VAL A 89 -8.90 -5.54 6.44
C VAL A 89 -7.58 -5.75 5.72
N LEU A 90 -7.61 -6.34 4.53
CA LEU A 90 -6.41 -6.46 3.70
C LEU A 90 -5.86 -5.07 3.33
N SER A 91 -4.54 -4.93 3.37
CA SER A 91 -3.85 -3.79 2.78
C SER A 91 -3.71 -3.97 1.26
N THR A 92 -3.62 -2.86 0.53
CA THR A 92 -3.41 -2.89 -0.92
C THR A 92 -1.92 -2.93 -1.23
N CYS A 93 -1.49 -3.96 -1.96
CA CYS A 93 -0.15 -4.06 -2.54
C CYS A 93 -0.27 -4.30 -4.05
N ILE A 94 0.79 -4.04 -4.81
CA ILE A 94 0.79 -4.31 -6.26
C ILE A 94 0.48 -5.79 -6.50
N ASN A 95 -0.57 -6.06 -7.28
CA ASN A 95 -1.08 -7.40 -7.59
C ASN A 95 -1.28 -8.31 -6.37
N GLN A 96 -1.46 -7.74 -5.16
CA GLN A 96 -1.44 -8.48 -3.89
C GLN A 96 -0.29 -9.49 -3.79
N CYS A 97 0.92 -9.06 -4.18
CA CYS A 97 2.14 -9.86 -4.13
C CYS A 97 2.05 -11.16 -4.95
N SER A 98 1.15 -11.21 -5.96
CA SER A 98 0.94 -12.36 -6.85
C SER A 98 0.67 -13.68 -6.12
N GLY A 99 0.29 -13.65 -4.84
CA GLY A 99 0.14 -14.83 -3.99
C GLY A 99 1.46 -15.45 -3.49
N HIS A 100 2.60 -14.79 -3.70
CA HIS A 100 3.95 -15.27 -3.36
C HIS A 100 4.67 -14.35 -2.37
N GLY A 101 3.92 -13.78 -1.44
CA GLY A 101 4.48 -12.94 -0.39
C GLY A 101 3.43 -12.35 0.54
N LEU A 102 3.92 -11.70 1.59
CA LEU A 102 3.11 -10.98 2.58
C LEU A 102 3.02 -9.49 2.21
N CYS A 103 1.79 -9.00 2.05
CA CYS A 103 1.53 -7.57 1.86
C CYS A 103 1.67 -6.80 3.18
N ARG A 104 2.53 -5.77 3.19
CA ARG A 104 2.76 -4.84 4.29
C ARG A 104 2.52 -3.41 3.82
N GLY A 105 1.26 -2.97 3.83
CA GLY A 105 0.92 -1.55 3.63
C GLY A 105 1.42 -0.93 2.32
N GLY A 106 1.43 -1.68 1.21
CA GLY A 106 1.95 -1.22 -0.08
C GLY A 106 3.24 -1.92 -0.53
N PHE A 107 3.97 -2.54 0.39
CA PHE A 107 5.18 -3.31 0.12
C PHE A 107 4.93 -4.82 0.14
N CYS A 108 5.50 -5.55 -0.81
CA CYS A 108 5.45 -7.00 -0.85
C CYS A 108 6.73 -7.63 -0.28
N GLN A 109 6.59 -8.29 0.86
CA GLN A 109 7.65 -9.15 1.40
C GLN A 109 7.54 -10.53 0.73
N CYS A 110 8.33 -10.76 -0.33
CA CYS A 110 8.26 -11.98 -1.11
C CYS A 110 8.73 -13.23 -0.34
N ASP A 111 8.09 -14.35 -0.66
CA ASP A 111 8.50 -15.66 -0.21
C ASP A 111 9.84 -16.07 -0.85
N SER A 112 10.53 -17.01 -0.20
CA SER A 112 11.81 -17.51 -0.71
C SER A 112 11.66 -18.06 -2.13
N GLY A 113 12.45 -17.52 -3.04
CA GLY A 113 12.47 -17.92 -4.44
C GLY A 113 11.62 -17.04 -5.37
N TRP A 114 10.94 -16.02 -4.84
CA TRP A 114 10.15 -15.04 -5.58
C TRP A 114 10.68 -13.62 -5.40
N PHE A 115 10.55 -12.81 -6.45
CA PHE A 115 11.18 -11.49 -6.57
C PHE A 115 10.30 -10.50 -7.36
N GLY A 116 10.76 -9.26 -7.41
CA GLY A 116 10.08 -8.14 -8.05
C GLY A 116 9.08 -7.46 -7.11
N THR A 117 8.60 -6.29 -7.53
CA THR A 117 7.72 -5.44 -6.69
C THR A 117 6.42 -6.12 -6.23
N ASP A 118 5.97 -7.13 -6.96
CA ASP A 118 4.73 -7.88 -6.73
C ASP A 118 4.97 -9.38 -6.58
N CYS A 119 6.22 -9.80 -6.33
CA CYS A 119 6.62 -11.19 -6.14
C CYS A 119 6.23 -12.12 -7.30
N SER A 120 6.06 -11.60 -8.51
CA SER A 120 5.66 -12.41 -9.67
C SER A 120 6.85 -13.07 -10.37
N VAL A 121 8.10 -12.71 -10.00
CA VAL A 121 9.30 -13.18 -10.69
C VAL A 121 9.88 -14.38 -9.96
N PRO A 122 9.76 -15.59 -10.50
CA PRO A 122 10.35 -16.78 -9.89
C PRO A 122 11.87 -16.83 -10.09
N SER A 123 12.54 -17.56 -9.23
CA SER A 123 13.94 -17.95 -9.37
C SER A 123 14.11 -19.47 -9.37
N VAL A 124 15.35 -19.93 -9.51
CA VAL A 124 15.74 -21.35 -9.45
C VAL A 124 15.34 -22.06 -8.15
N LEU A 125 15.00 -21.33 -7.09
CA LEU A 125 14.54 -21.90 -5.82
C LEU A 125 13.04 -22.23 -5.81
N SER A 126 12.28 -21.72 -6.78
CA SER A 126 10.83 -21.93 -6.88
C SER A 126 10.49 -23.10 -7.82
N SER A 127 9.30 -23.68 -7.65
CA SER A 127 8.83 -24.78 -8.49
C SER A 127 8.43 -24.27 -9.88
N ILE A 128 9.00 -24.84 -10.95
CA ILE A 128 8.65 -24.48 -12.36
C ILE A 128 7.14 -24.62 -12.63
N ARG A 129 6.45 -25.48 -11.89
CA ARG A 129 4.98 -25.65 -12.01
C ARG A 129 4.19 -24.42 -11.55
N GLU A 130 4.77 -23.61 -10.69
CA GLU A 130 4.19 -22.37 -10.17
C GLU A 130 4.53 -21.17 -11.06
N TRP A 131 5.52 -21.31 -11.95
CA TRP A 131 5.93 -20.20 -12.82
C TRP A 131 4.78 -19.79 -13.74
N PRO A 132 4.63 -18.48 -14.03
CA PRO A 132 3.71 -18.00 -15.06
C PRO A 132 4.00 -18.67 -16.40
N LEU A 133 2.97 -19.04 -17.17
CA LEU A 133 3.15 -19.75 -18.45
C LEU A 133 4.12 -19.05 -19.40
N TRP A 134 4.09 -17.71 -19.43
CA TRP A 134 4.95 -16.87 -20.28
C TRP A 134 6.42 -16.83 -19.84
N LEU A 135 6.74 -17.30 -18.62
CA LEU A 135 8.10 -17.44 -18.08
C LEU A 135 8.62 -18.88 -18.09
N ARG A 136 7.75 -19.86 -18.37
CA ARG A 136 8.18 -21.26 -18.34
C ARG A 136 9.21 -21.53 -19.44
N PRO A 137 10.19 -22.41 -19.19
CA PRO A 137 11.10 -22.87 -20.23
C PRO A 137 10.33 -23.43 -21.42
N ALA A 138 10.93 -23.31 -22.61
CA ALA A 138 10.38 -23.87 -23.84
C ALA A 138 9.96 -25.33 -23.64
N GLN A 139 8.71 -25.65 -23.98
CA GLN A 139 8.27 -27.04 -23.99
C GLN A 139 8.74 -27.69 -25.28
N VAL A 140 9.47 -28.79 -25.14
CA VAL A 140 9.87 -29.63 -26.27
C VAL A 140 8.74 -30.62 -26.52
N THR A 141 7.94 -30.41 -27.56
CA THR A 141 6.93 -31.37 -28.00
C THR A 141 7.62 -32.47 -28.79
N VAL A 142 7.67 -33.68 -28.24
CA VAL A 142 8.18 -34.86 -28.95
C VAL A 142 7.00 -35.52 -29.67
N PRO A 143 6.99 -35.59 -31.02
CA PRO A 143 5.92 -36.28 -31.74
C PRO A 143 5.90 -37.78 -31.38
N GLU A 144 4.72 -38.32 -31.07
CA GLU A 144 4.55 -39.73 -30.65
C GLU A 144 4.88 -40.76 -31.76
N ASN A 145 5.16 -40.32 -32.99
CA ASN A 145 5.39 -41.18 -34.16
C ASN A 145 6.86 -41.42 -34.53
N VAL A 146 7.81 -41.20 -33.62
CA VAL A 146 9.22 -41.52 -33.87
C VAL A 146 9.51 -42.94 -33.40
N ASN A 147 9.43 -43.90 -34.32
CA ASN A 147 10.03 -45.23 -34.15
C ASN A 147 11.51 -45.06 -33.76
N SER A 148 11.89 -45.70 -32.66
CA SER A 148 13.10 -45.48 -31.85
C SER A 148 14.47 -45.77 -32.50
N ASN A 149 14.64 -45.57 -33.80
CA ASN A 149 15.91 -45.77 -34.52
C ASN A 149 16.37 -44.56 -35.36
N GLY A 150 15.75 -43.38 -35.22
CA GLY A 150 16.16 -42.16 -35.90
C GLY A 150 16.80 -41.16 -34.95
N ASN A 151 18.02 -40.71 -35.29
CA ASN A 151 18.75 -39.64 -34.62
C ASN A 151 17.84 -38.40 -34.40
N LEU A 152 17.61 -38.02 -33.13
CA LEU A 152 16.81 -36.85 -32.69
C LEU A 152 17.52 -35.52 -33.01
N ILE A 153 17.72 -35.23 -34.29
CA ILE A 153 18.41 -34.03 -34.76
C ILE A 153 17.31 -33.05 -35.18
N ASN A 154 17.16 -31.95 -34.42
CA ASN A 154 16.15 -30.88 -34.52
C ASN A 154 14.83 -31.10 -33.79
N LEU A 155 14.89 -31.00 -32.46
CA LEU A 155 13.74 -30.58 -31.65
C LEU A 155 13.82 -29.07 -31.47
N ASP A 156 12.92 -28.32 -32.11
CA ASP A 156 12.79 -26.88 -31.91
C ASP A 156 12.05 -26.62 -30.60
N ALA A 157 12.77 -26.12 -29.61
CA ALA A 157 12.19 -25.68 -28.35
C ALA A 157 11.62 -24.26 -28.55
N ILE A 158 10.31 -24.16 -28.83
CA ILE A 158 9.65 -22.87 -29.05
C ILE A 158 9.02 -22.39 -27.74
N VAL A 159 9.43 -21.20 -27.26
CA VAL A 159 8.65 -20.43 -26.29
C VAL A 159 7.71 -19.53 -27.10
N GLU A 160 6.42 -19.83 -27.14
CA GLU A 160 5.44 -18.93 -27.74
C GLU A 160 5.26 -17.69 -26.86
N LYS A 161 5.98 -16.61 -27.18
CA LYS A 161 5.82 -15.31 -26.51
C LYS A 161 4.83 -14.45 -27.29
N LYS A 162 3.86 -13.87 -26.58
CA LYS A 162 2.83 -13.03 -27.19
C LYS A 162 3.37 -11.62 -27.41
N ARG A 163 3.55 -11.21 -28.67
CA ARG A 163 4.00 -9.85 -29.02
C ARG A 163 2.86 -8.82 -28.96
N PRO A 164 3.14 -7.55 -28.64
CA PRO A 164 4.47 -6.99 -28.34
C PRO A 164 4.99 -7.45 -26.96
N LEU A 165 6.32 -7.50 -26.80
CA LEU A 165 6.98 -7.78 -25.53
C LEU A 165 7.23 -6.50 -24.75
N ILE A 166 6.86 -6.50 -23.48
CA ILE A 166 6.95 -5.35 -22.58
C ILE A 166 7.96 -5.67 -21.48
N TYR A 167 9.05 -4.91 -21.42
CA TYR A 167 9.97 -4.93 -20.30
C TYR A 167 9.58 -3.85 -19.29
N VAL A 168 9.33 -4.27 -18.05
CA VAL A 168 9.01 -3.39 -16.94
C VAL A 168 10.25 -3.22 -16.09
N TYR A 169 10.76 -1.98 -16.00
CA TYR A 169 11.96 -1.70 -15.23
C TYR A 169 11.73 -1.92 -13.72
N ASP A 170 12.67 -2.62 -13.10
CA ASP A 170 12.77 -2.72 -11.65
C ASP A 170 13.58 -1.52 -11.14
N LEU A 171 12.87 -0.50 -10.65
CA LEU A 171 13.51 0.68 -10.07
C LEU A 171 14.05 0.35 -8.66
N PRO A 172 15.12 1.01 -8.21
CA PRO A 172 15.56 0.89 -6.83
C PRO A 172 14.39 1.19 -5.86
N PRO A 173 14.28 0.49 -4.72
CA PRO A 173 13.13 0.58 -3.81
C PRO A 173 12.77 2.00 -3.37
N ASP A 174 13.76 2.90 -3.29
CA ASP A 174 13.57 4.31 -2.90
C ASP A 174 12.66 5.09 -3.86
N PHE A 175 12.52 4.65 -5.11
CA PHE A 175 11.72 5.33 -6.14
C PHE A 175 10.31 4.79 -6.32
N ASN A 176 10.02 3.57 -5.84
CA ASN A 176 8.72 2.91 -6.04
C ASN A 176 8.16 2.33 -4.74
N SER A 177 8.82 1.31 -4.17
CA SER A 177 8.32 0.55 -3.03
C SER A 177 8.21 1.40 -1.78
N LEU A 178 9.21 2.24 -1.51
CA LEU A 178 9.22 3.13 -0.34
C LEU A 178 8.11 4.19 -0.42
N LEU A 179 7.80 4.66 -1.64
CA LEU A 179 6.71 5.59 -1.88
C LEU A 179 5.35 4.94 -1.54
N LEU A 180 5.18 3.67 -1.91
CA LEU A 180 3.93 2.91 -1.68
C LEU A 180 3.77 2.42 -0.24
N GLU A 181 4.86 2.04 0.44
CA GLU A 181 4.86 1.67 1.87
C GLU A 181 4.55 2.89 2.77
N GLY A 182 4.98 4.08 2.34
CA GLY A 182 4.84 5.33 3.08
C GLY A 182 3.53 6.10 2.87
N ARG A 183 2.52 5.50 2.21
CA ARG A 183 1.24 6.18 1.93
C ARG A 183 0.58 6.68 3.21
N HIS A 184 0.41 7.99 3.32
CA HIS A 184 -0.27 8.60 4.46
C HIS A 184 -1.79 8.34 4.42
N PHE A 185 -2.39 8.38 3.23
CA PHE A 185 -3.83 8.21 3.02
C PHE A 185 -4.14 6.99 2.13
N LYS A 186 -5.10 6.16 2.55
CA LYS A 186 -5.42 4.88 1.91
C LYS A 186 -5.93 4.97 0.47
N LEU A 187 -6.34 6.16 0.01
CA LEU A 187 -6.83 6.39 -1.35
C LEU A 187 -5.76 7.01 -2.28
N GLU A 188 -4.56 7.29 -1.78
CA GLU A 188 -3.47 7.83 -2.61
C GLU A 188 -2.80 6.72 -3.41
N CYS A 189 -2.56 6.98 -4.71
CA CYS A 189 -1.80 6.08 -5.60
C CYS A 189 -2.20 4.60 -5.48
N ILE A 190 -3.50 4.37 -5.62
CA ILE A 190 -4.09 3.04 -5.69
C ILE A 190 -5.31 3.10 -6.60
N ASN A 191 -5.63 1.97 -7.20
CA ASN A 191 -6.84 1.75 -8.00
C ASN A 191 -7.93 1.00 -7.23
N ARG A 192 -7.61 0.42 -6.05
CA ARG A 192 -8.55 -0.35 -5.22
C ARG A 192 -8.15 -0.38 -3.74
N ILE A 193 -9.15 -0.61 -2.90
CA ILE A 193 -9.02 -0.95 -1.47
C ILE A 193 -9.84 -2.19 -1.16
N TYR A 194 -9.83 -2.60 0.12
CA TYR A 194 -10.63 -3.70 0.62
C TYR A 194 -11.65 -3.19 1.63
N ASP A 195 -12.91 -3.63 1.47
CA ASP A 195 -13.96 -3.35 2.45
C ASP A 195 -13.86 -4.25 3.69
N GLN A 196 -14.78 -4.07 4.64
CA GLN A 196 -14.89 -4.88 5.85
C GLN A 196 -15.04 -6.40 5.63
N ARG A 197 -15.37 -6.85 4.41
CA ARG A 197 -15.48 -8.27 4.03
C ARG A 197 -14.28 -8.73 3.19
N ASN A 198 -13.24 -7.92 3.09
CA ASN A 198 -12.11 -8.09 2.19
C ASN A 198 -12.53 -8.21 0.71
N ALA A 199 -13.67 -7.62 0.34
CA ALA A 199 -14.06 -7.50 -1.06
C ALA A 199 -13.34 -6.29 -1.68
N THR A 200 -12.87 -6.46 -2.92
CA THR A 200 -12.24 -5.39 -3.68
C THR A 200 -13.23 -4.26 -3.95
N VAL A 201 -12.88 -3.04 -3.54
CA VAL A 201 -13.57 -1.81 -3.87
C VAL A 201 -12.68 -0.98 -4.78
N TRP A 202 -13.14 -0.78 -6.02
CA TRP A 202 -12.43 0.05 -6.99
C TRP A 202 -12.61 1.53 -6.68
N THR A 203 -11.52 2.28 -6.77
CA THR A 203 -11.53 3.73 -6.54
C THR A 203 -11.83 4.47 -7.84
N ASP A 204 -12.51 5.62 -7.73
CA ASP A 204 -12.73 6.56 -8.82
C ASP A 204 -11.61 7.62 -8.95
N GLN A 205 -10.58 7.54 -8.11
CA GLN A 205 -9.43 8.45 -8.12
C GLN A 205 -8.54 8.22 -9.35
N LEU A 206 -8.50 9.20 -10.26
CA LEU A 206 -7.67 9.16 -11.46
C LEU A 206 -6.16 9.05 -11.16
N TYR A 207 -5.71 9.55 -10.01
CA TYR A 207 -4.33 9.43 -9.56
C TYR A 207 -3.89 7.97 -9.28
N GLY A 208 -4.83 7.02 -9.29
CA GLY A 208 -4.56 5.58 -9.26
C GLY A 208 -4.37 4.92 -10.63
N ALA A 209 -4.56 5.64 -11.74
CA ALA A 209 -4.57 5.05 -13.07
C ALA A 209 -3.23 4.40 -13.47
N GLN A 210 -2.11 5.03 -13.11
CA GLN A 210 -0.78 4.46 -13.36
C GLN A 210 -0.55 3.18 -12.58
N MET A 211 -1.12 3.05 -11.37
CA MET A 211 -1.06 1.80 -10.60
C MET A 211 -1.86 0.69 -11.26
N ALA A 212 -3.05 0.99 -11.79
CA ALA A 212 -3.82 0.02 -12.56
C ALA A 212 -3.07 -0.45 -13.82
N LEU A 213 -2.42 0.47 -14.53
CA LEU A 213 -1.60 0.14 -15.69
C LEU A 213 -0.38 -0.70 -15.29
N TYR A 214 0.30 -0.33 -14.20
CA TYR A 214 1.47 -1.04 -13.70
C TYR A 214 1.14 -2.48 -13.31
N GLU A 215 0.09 -2.68 -12.52
CA GLU A 215 -0.44 -4.00 -12.15
C GLU A 215 -0.79 -4.84 -13.38
N SER A 216 -1.49 -4.24 -14.33
CA SER A 216 -1.88 -4.91 -15.58
C SER A 216 -0.67 -5.36 -16.41
N MET A 217 0.37 -4.53 -16.50
CA MET A 217 1.60 -4.88 -17.22
C MET A 217 2.37 -5.99 -16.50
N LEU A 218 2.47 -5.93 -15.16
CA LEU A 218 3.15 -6.95 -14.37
C LEU A 218 2.49 -8.33 -14.48
N ALA A 219 1.15 -8.38 -14.58
CA ALA A 219 0.37 -9.59 -14.75
C ALA A 219 0.19 -10.04 -16.22
N SER A 220 0.69 -9.26 -17.19
CA SER A 220 0.43 -9.48 -18.61
C SER A 220 1.23 -10.65 -19.19
N PRO A 221 0.64 -11.49 -20.07
CA PRO A 221 1.38 -12.47 -20.88
C PRO A 221 2.36 -11.85 -21.88
N HIS A 222 2.30 -10.53 -22.07
CA HIS A 222 3.23 -9.76 -22.90
C HIS A 222 4.53 -9.38 -22.17
N ARG A 223 4.61 -9.60 -20.84
CA ARG A 223 5.77 -9.21 -20.05
C ARG A 223 7.00 -10.04 -20.44
N THR A 224 8.17 -9.41 -20.41
CA THR A 224 9.47 -10.09 -20.48
C THR A 224 10.39 -9.61 -19.36
N LEU A 225 11.32 -10.49 -18.94
CA LEU A 225 12.41 -10.18 -18.01
C LEU A 225 13.73 -9.91 -18.73
N ASN A 226 13.78 -10.06 -20.06
CA ASN A 226 14.93 -9.71 -20.86
C ASN A 226 14.64 -8.41 -21.62
N GLY A 227 15.33 -7.33 -21.26
CA GLY A 227 15.18 -6.03 -21.92
C GLY A 227 15.66 -6.03 -23.38
N GLU A 228 16.57 -6.91 -23.78
CA GLU A 228 17.14 -6.91 -25.14
C GLU A 228 16.13 -7.37 -26.22
N GLU A 229 15.12 -8.15 -25.83
CA GLU A 229 14.08 -8.65 -26.74
C GLU A 229 12.79 -7.81 -26.70
N ALA A 230 12.74 -6.78 -25.86
CA ALA A 230 11.54 -6.00 -25.60
C ALA A 230 11.18 -5.11 -26.80
N ASP A 231 9.88 -5.08 -27.13
CA ASP A 231 9.33 -4.15 -28.11
C ASP A 231 9.00 -2.79 -27.45
N PHE A 232 8.63 -2.82 -26.17
CA PHE A 232 8.35 -1.64 -25.35
C PHE A 232 9.00 -1.72 -23.98
N PHE A 233 9.34 -0.55 -23.46
CA PHE A 233 9.88 -0.36 -22.13
C PHE A 233 8.92 0.48 -21.30
N PHE A 234 8.60 0.01 -20.09
CA PHE A 234 7.80 0.76 -19.13
C PHE A 234 8.61 1.01 -17.85
N VAL A 235 8.72 2.28 -17.47
CA VAL A 235 9.41 2.70 -16.23
C VAL A 235 8.34 3.21 -15.25
N PRO A 236 8.10 2.51 -14.12
CA PRO A 236 7.05 2.88 -13.17
C PRO A 236 7.53 3.99 -12.22
N VAL A 237 7.72 5.21 -12.75
CA VAL A 237 8.19 6.38 -11.96
C VAL A 237 7.14 6.96 -11.01
N LEU A 238 5.88 6.49 -11.10
CA LEU A 238 4.77 6.89 -10.22
C LEU A 238 4.55 8.42 -10.18
N ASP A 239 4.76 9.11 -11.29
CA ASP A 239 4.64 10.57 -11.43
C ASP A 239 3.20 11.08 -11.35
N SER A 240 2.23 10.25 -11.76
CA SER A 240 0.80 10.56 -11.59
C SER A 240 0.29 10.23 -10.18
N CYS A 241 1.12 9.62 -9.33
CA CYS A 241 0.75 9.31 -7.97
C CYS A 241 0.95 10.54 -7.08
N ILE A 242 -0.15 11.19 -6.71
CA ILE A 242 -0.16 12.16 -5.62
C ILE A 242 -0.03 11.41 -4.29
N ILE A 243 1.20 11.06 -3.91
CA ILE A 243 1.49 10.47 -2.60
C ILE A 243 2.07 11.56 -1.72
N THR A 244 1.38 11.84 -0.62
CA THR A 244 1.99 12.53 0.50
C THR A 244 2.57 11.48 1.42
N ARG A 245 3.90 11.38 1.49
CA ARG A 245 4.51 10.56 2.55
C ARG A 245 4.33 11.29 3.86
N ALA A 246 4.12 10.54 4.93
CA ALA A 246 4.05 11.11 6.28
C ALA A 246 5.30 11.95 6.63
N ASP A 247 6.46 11.60 6.06
CA ASP A 247 7.72 12.33 6.26
C ASP A 247 7.88 13.58 5.37
N ASP A 248 7.16 13.65 4.23
CA ASP A 248 7.28 14.71 3.21
C ASP A 248 6.22 15.81 3.35
N ALA A 249 5.28 15.67 4.30
CA ALA A 249 4.31 16.73 4.60
C ALA A 249 5.07 18.01 5.02
N PRO A 250 4.88 19.16 4.33
CA PRO A 250 5.75 20.35 4.37
C PRO A 250 5.76 21.14 5.70
N HIS A 251 5.43 20.50 6.81
CA HIS A 251 5.41 21.09 8.15
C HIS A 251 6.58 20.64 9.03
N LEU A 252 7.50 19.81 8.49
CA LEU A 252 8.69 19.34 9.19
C LEU A 252 9.97 20.05 8.72
N SER A 253 9.97 21.38 8.69
CA SER A 253 11.24 22.12 8.73
C SER A 253 11.88 21.92 10.12
N MET A 254 12.87 21.03 10.12
CA MET A 254 13.50 20.32 11.23
C MET A 254 14.44 21.14 12.14
N GLN A 255 14.00 22.27 12.73
CA GLN A 255 14.79 22.85 13.85
C GLN A 255 13.96 23.36 15.03
N VAL A 256 12.73 23.82 14.84
CA VAL A 256 11.91 24.37 15.94
C VAL A 256 10.80 23.40 16.38
N LEU A 257 10.27 22.58 15.45
CA LEU A 257 9.23 21.59 15.74
C LEU A 257 9.76 20.25 16.29
N MET A 258 11.09 20.07 16.35
CA MET A 258 11.73 18.88 16.91
C MET A 258 11.61 18.77 18.44
N HIS A 259 11.10 19.80 19.12
CA HIS A 259 10.76 19.70 20.55
C HIS A 259 9.28 19.45 20.81
N ILE A 260 8.38 19.67 19.83
CA ILE A 260 6.93 19.55 20.03
C ILE A 260 6.38 18.31 19.30
N ILE A 261 6.74 18.08 18.03
CA ILE A 261 6.31 16.85 17.31
C ILE A 261 7.03 15.60 17.86
N PHE A 262 8.31 15.74 18.21
CA PHE A 262 9.10 14.70 18.88
C PHE A 262 8.59 14.41 20.31
N LEU A 263 7.79 15.31 20.91
CA LEU A 263 7.09 15.03 22.17
C LEU A 263 5.72 14.36 21.95
N TYR A 264 5.07 14.54 20.80
CA TYR A 264 3.70 14.03 20.59
C TYR A 264 3.63 12.72 19.80
N CYS A 265 4.53 12.45 18.85
CA CYS A 265 4.55 11.15 18.14
C CYS A 265 5.72 10.23 18.61
N LEU A 266 6.63 10.71 19.49
CA LEU A 266 7.81 9.95 19.96
C LEU A 266 7.82 9.58 21.46
N VAL A 267 6.87 10.03 22.28
CA VAL A 267 6.83 9.72 23.73
C VAL A 267 6.64 8.23 24.05
N LYS A 268 6.49 7.35 23.05
CA LYS A 268 6.41 5.91 23.27
C LYS A 268 7.32 4.99 22.44
N GLN A 269 8.17 5.53 21.57
CA GLN A 269 9.15 4.67 20.87
C GLN A 269 10.50 4.60 21.59
N ILE A 270 10.75 5.42 22.61
CA ILE A 270 12.01 5.43 23.38
C ILE A 270 11.95 4.54 24.65
N THR A 271 10.77 4.16 25.15
CA THR A 271 10.65 3.31 26.36
C THR A 271 10.83 1.80 26.13
N THR A 272 11.28 1.36 24.95
CA THR A 272 11.61 -0.05 24.66
C THR A 272 13.07 -0.31 24.24
N ARG A 273 13.98 0.65 24.52
CA ARG A 273 15.43 0.37 24.57
C ARG A 273 16.12 1.08 25.73
N ILE A 274 15.81 0.66 26.97
CA ILE A 274 16.76 0.40 28.07
C ILE A 274 16.19 -0.76 28.88
#